data_AF-A0A059CHJ5-F1
#
_entry.id   AF-A0A059CHJ5-F1
#
_cell.length_a   1.000
_cell.length_b   1.000
_cell.length_c   1.000
_cell.angle_alpha   90.00
_cell.angle_beta   90.00
_cell.angle_gamma   90.00
#
_symmetry.space_group_name_H-M   'P 1'
#
loop_
_entity.id
_entity.type
_entity.pdbx_description
1 polymer ?
#
loop_
_entity_poly.entity_id
_entity_poly.type
_entity_poly.pdbx_seq_one_letter_code
_entity_poly.pdbx_strand_id
1 'polypeptide(L)' 'MELEVAASVALAVLIVAYGFIFGVLKRVNEWIYVSRLGEKRASLPPGDMGWPLVGKMWSFLRAFRSDDPDSFLSTFIS' A
#
# COMPACT_ATOMS: atom_id res chain seq x y z
N MET A 1 -35.31 -6.65 3.83
CA MET A 1 -34.66 -7.82 4.46
C MET A 1 -33.81 -8.60 3.47
N GLU A 2 -34.35 -9.45 2.59
CA GLU A 2 -33.53 -10.29 1.68
C GLU A 2 -32.56 -9.50 0.77
N LEU A 3 -33.03 -8.41 0.15
CA LEU A 3 -32.20 -7.58 -0.72
C LEU A 3 -31.09 -6.83 0.03
N GLU A 4 -31.36 -6.40 1.26
CA GLU A 4 -30.38 -5.68 2.11
C GLU A 4 -29.30 -6.64 2.63
N VAL A 5 -29.70 -7.85 3.01
CA VAL A 5 -28.77 -8.92 3.39
C VAL A 5 -27.90 -9.30 2.19
N ALA A 6 -28.48 -9.50 1.00
CA ALA A 6 -27.71 -9.76 -0.22
C ALA A 6 -26.73 -8.63 -0.56
N ALA A 7 -27.15 -7.37 -0.45
CA ALA A 7 -26.30 -6.20 -0.72
C ALA A 7 -25.13 -6.09 0.27
N SER A 8 -25.39 -6.30 1.57
CA SER A 8 -24.35 -6.28 2.60
C SER A 8 -23.33 -7.41 2.44
N VAL A 9 -23.78 -8.62 2.10
CA VAL A 9 -22.89 -9.75 1.78
C VAL A 9 -22.04 -9.45 0.55
N ALA A 10 -22.65 -8.91 -0.52
CA ALA A 10 -21.93 -8.54 -1.74
C ALA A 10 -20.85 -7.47 -1.44
N LEU A 11 -21.17 -6.46 -0.63
CA LEU A 11 -20.21 -5.45 -0.21
C LEU A 11 -19.04 -6.06 0.59
N ALA A 12 -19.33 -6.96 1.54
CA ALA A 12 -18.30 -7.63 2.32
C ALA A 12 -17.36 -8.45 1.42
N VAL A 13 -17.90 -9.20 0.47
CA VAL A 13 -17.12 -9.96 -0.51
C VAL A 13 -16.23 -9.04 -1.34
N LEU A 14 -16.76 -7.90 -1.80
CA LEU A 14 -15.98 -6.92 -2.57
C LEU A 14 -14.81 -6.34 -1.75
N ILE A 15 -15.03 -6.01 -0.48
CA ILE A 15 -13.96 -5.50 0.40
C ILE A 15 -12.87 -6.54 0.60
N VAL A 16 -13.24 -7.80 0.88
CA VAL A 16 -12.28 -8.89 1.07
C VAL A 16 -11.51 -9.17 -0.22
N ALA A 17 -12.21 -9.27 -1.35
CA ALA A 17 -11.60 -9.48 -2.65
C ALA A 17 -10.63 -8.34 -3.00
N TYR A 18 -11.04 -7.09 -2.78
CA TYR A 18 -10.20 -5.92 -2.98
C TYR A 18 -8.94 -5.97 -2.10
N GLY A 19 -9.08 -6.23 -0.80
CA GLY A 19 -7.94 -6.34 0.12
C GLY A 19 -6.97 -7.46 -0.27
N PHE A 20 -7.50 -8.61 -0.68
CA PHE A 20 -6.69 -9.76 -1.12
C PHE A 20 -5.93 -9.45 -2.42
N ILE A 21 -6.65 -9.00 -3.47
CA ILE A 21 -6.05 -8.63 -4.75
C ILE A 21 -5.00 -7.54 -4.53
N PHE A 22 -5.32 -6.53 -3.74
CA PHE A 22 -4.41 -5.44 -3.43
C PHE A 22 -3.14 -5.92 -2.71
N GLY A 23 -3.27 -6.79 -1.70
CA GLY A 23 -2.14 -7.36 -0.98
C GLY A 23 -1.22 -8.18 -1.89
N VAL A 24 -1.80 -9.00 -2.77
CA VAL A 24 -1.06 -9.78 -3.77
C VAL A 24 -0.33 -8.85 -4.74
N LEU A 25 -1.01 -7.85 -5.30
CA LEU A 25 -0.40 -6.89 -6.23
C LEU A 25 0.76 -6.13 -5.59
N LYS A 26 0.63 -5.68 -4.34
CA LYS A 26 1.71 -5.01 -3.60
C LYS A 26 2.93 -5.91 -3.47
N ARG A 27 2.73 -7.17 -3.09
CA ARG A 27 3.83 -8.15 -2.91
C ARG A 27 4.52 -8.50 -4.23
N VAL A 28 3.75 -8.69 -5.29
CA VAL A 28 4.28 -8.96 -6.64
C VAL A 28 5.05 -7.75 -7.17
N ASN A 29 4.51 -6.54 -7.00
CA ASN A 29 5.17 -5.30 -7.37
C ASN A 29 6.54 -5.19 -6.68
N GLU A 30 6.57 -5.31 -5.35
CA GLU A 30 7.83 -5.28 -4.58
C GLU A 30 8.80 -6.37 -5.06
N TRP A 31 8.34 -7.60 -5.24
CA TRP A 31 9.19 -8.68 -5.70
C TRP A 31 9.82 -8.40 -7.08
N ILE A 32 9.05 -7.91 -8.05
CA ILE A 32 9.55 -7.62 -9.41
C ILE A 32 10.67 -6.56 -9.39
N TYR A 33 10.49 -5.48 -8.61
CA TYR A 33 11.48 -4.41 -8.56
C TYR A 33 12.68 -4.76 -7.68
N VAL A 34 12.45 -5.37 -6.51
CA VAL A 34 13.50 -5.65 -5.53
C VAL A 34 14.37 -6.83 -5.95
N SER A 35 13.79 -7.88 -6.56
CA SER A 35 14.58 -9.05 -7.01
C SER A 35 15.64 -8.72 -8.06
N ARG A 36 15.43 -7.64 -8.84
CA ARG A 36 16.34 -7.19 -9.90
C ARG A 36 17.53 -6.38 -9.39
N LEU A 37 17.54 -5.98 -8.12
CA LEU A 37 18.54 -5.05 -7.59
C LEU A 37 19.87 -5.73 -7.19
N GLY A 38 19.89 -7.06 -7.03
CA GLY A 38 21.10 -7.77 -6.60
C GLY A 38 21.66 -7.18 -5.30
N GLU A 39 22.95 -6.83 -5.31
CA GLU A 39 23.65 -6.23 -4.16
C GLU A 39 23.07 -4.86 -3.74
N LYS A 40 22.47 -4.11 -4.67
CA LYS A 40 21.84 -2.81 -4.38
C LYS A 40 20.60 -2.92 -3.49
N ARG A 41 20.06 -4.13 -3.31
CA ARG A 41 18.94 -4.37 -2.39
C ARG A 41 19.28 -3.95 -0.96
N ALA A 42 20.53 -4.11 -0.54
CA ALA A 42 20.98 -3.72 0.80
C ALA A 42 21.01 -2.19 1.01
N SER A 43 20.99 -1.42 -0.06
CA SER A 43 20.96 0.05 -0.02
C SER A 43 19.53 0.63 -0.04
N LEU A 44 18.50 -0.22 -0.13
CA LEU A 44 17.13 0.27 -0.09
C LEU A 44 16.78 0.77 1.32
N PRO A 45 16.05 1.89 1.42
CA PRO A 45 15.46 2.28 2.68
C PRO A 45 14.51 1.17 3.16
N PRO A 46 14.38 0.98 4.49
CA PRO A 46 13.49 -0.02 5.04
C PRO A 46 12.02 0.26 4.69
N GLY A 47 11.21 -0.80 4.76
CA GLY A 47 9.76 -0.70 4.54
C GLY A 47 9.31 -1.19 3.16
N ASP A 48 8.09 -0.80 2.78
CA ASP A 48 7.44 -1.24 1.55
C ASP A 48 7.37 -0.16 0.45
N MET A 49 7.16 -0.61 -0.79
CA MET A 49 7.04 0.27 -1.97
C MET A 49 5.70 1.01 -2.10
N GLY A 50 4.76 0.82 -1.18
CA GLY A 50 3.42 1.42 -1.23
C GLY A 50 2.50 0.75 -2.24
N TRP A 51 1.51 1.51 -2.72
CA TRP A 51 0.57 1.06 -3.75
C TRP A 51 1.31 0.81 -5.07
N PRO A 52 0.97 -0.23 -5.84
CA PRO A 52 1.39 -0.31 -7.24
C PRO A 52 1.02 1.00 -7.98
N LEU A 53 1.96 1.54 -8.77
CA LEU A 53 1.87 2.80 -9.52
C LEU A 53 1.83 4.10 -8.69
N VAL A 54 1.07 4.15 -7.60
CA VAL A 54 0.86 5.37 -6.79
C VAL A 54 1.88 5.50 -5.65
N GLY A 55 2.45 4.39 -5.18
CA GLY A 55 3.39 4.36 -4.07
C GLY A 55 2.78 4.86 -2.76
N LYS A 56 3.54 5.66 -2.00
CA LYS A 56 3.10 6.26 -0.73
C LYS A 56 2.53 7.68 -0.89
N MET A 57 2.15 8.09 -2.11
CA MET A 57 1.69 9.46 -2.38
C MET A 57 0.47 9.88 -1.55
N TRP A 58 -0.42 8.94 -1.18
CA TRP A 58 -1.52 9.25 -0.27
C TRP A 58 -1.04 9.64 1.13
N SER A 59 -0.06 8.90 1.67
CA SER A 59 0.56 9.22 2.96
C SER A 59 1.31 10.55 2.90
N PHE A 60 1.98 10.83 1.78
CA PHE A 60 2.61 12.13 1.53
C PHE A 60 1.57 13.26 1.58
N LEU A 61 0.48 13.17 0.81
CA LEU A 61 -0.56 14.20 0.78
C LEU A 61 -1.24 14.38 2.14
N ARG A 62 -1.40 13.30 2.91
CA ARG A 62 -1.94 13.36 4.27
C ARG A 62 -1.00 14.11 5.22
N ALA A 63 0.28 13.74 5.25
CA ALA A 63 1.28 14.41 6.08
C ALA A 63 1.44 15.88 5.69
N PHE A 64 1.49 16.15 4.39
CA PHE A 64 1.65 17.50 3.85
C PHE A 64 0.48 18.43 4.16
N ARG A 65 -0.74 17.88 4.31
CA ARG A 65 -1.94 18.63 4.71
C ARG A 65 -2.15 18.67 6.22
N SER A 66 -1.27 18.07 7.01
CA SER A 66 -1.30 18.09 8.47
C SER A 66 -0.30 19.10 9.02
N ASP A 67 -0.33 19.35 10.34
CA ASP A 67 0.62 20.25 11.00
C ASP A 67 2.05 19.68 11.10
N ASP A 68 2.26 18.41 10.72
CA ASP A 68 3.55 17.74 10.75
C ASP A 68 3.88 17.07 9.40
N PRO A 69 4.38 17.83 8.41
CA PRO A 69 4.79 17.29 7.12
C PRO A 69 6.04 16.40 7.22
N ASP A 70 6.91 16.61 8.23
CA ASP A 70 8.15 15.86 8.42
C ASP A 70 7.88 14.41 8.86
N SER A 71 6.70 14.15 9.42
CA SER A 71 6.21 12.79 9.69
C SER A 71 6.24 11.85 8.47
N PHE A 72 6.22 12.36 7.24
CA PHE A 72 6.41 11.54 6.05
C PHE A 72 7.86 11.09 5.89
N LEU A 73 8.82 12.00 6.06
CA LEU A 73 10.25 11.73 5.88
C LEU A 73 10.78 10.77 6.95
N SER A 74 10.27 10.87 8.18
CA SER A 74 10.65 9.96 9.26
C SER A 74 10.32 8.49 8.95
N THR A 75 9.40 8.21 8.02
CA THR A 75 9.10 6.83 7.60
C THR A 75 10.17 6.19 6.71
N PHE A 76 11.14 6.96 6.23
CA PHE A 76 12.25 6.48 5.39
C PHE A 76 13.59 6.43 6.11
N ILE A 77 13.69 7.07 7.28
CA ILE A 77 14.90 7.20 8.07
C ILE A 77 14.70 6.35 9.33
N SER A 78 15.28 5.14 9.36
CA SER A 78 15.27 4.26 10.54
C SER A 78 16.62 4.23 11.23
#